data_AF-A0A556RAI4-F1
#
_entry.id   AF-A0A556RAI4-F1
#
_cell.length_a   1.000
_cell.length_b   1.000
_cell.length_c   1.000
_cell.angle_alpha   90.00
_cell.angle_beta   90.00
_cell.angle_gamma   90.00
#
_symmetry.space_group_name_H-M   'P 1'
#
loop_
_entity.id
_entity.type
_entity.pdbx_description
1 polymer ?
#
loop_
_entity_poly.entity_id
_entity_poly.type
_entity_poly.pdbx_seq_one_letter_code
_entity_poly.pdbx_strand_id
1 'polypeptide(L)'
;MRAGDTVQLTIAWRSASGGSWGSGSFGILPVGWRPLMDVTAPYQGRDGASQRQISIKSNGTASYQNMGGAGQNTGGWTVTVCYLAG
;
A
#
# COMPACT_ATOMS: atom_id res chain seq x y z
N MET A 1 14.08 -1.92 1.56
CA MET A 1 15.32 -2.73 1.51
C MET A 1 15.03 -4.08 0.86
N ARG A 2 16.02 -4.72 0.25
CA ARG A 2 15.92 -6.07 -0.33
C ARG A 2 17.03 -6.95 0.24
N ALA A 3 16.70 -8.18 0.64
CA ALA A 3 17.63 -9.19 1.14
C ALA A 3 17.29 -10.54 0.47
N GLY A 4 18.13 -10.96 -0.49
CA GLY A 4 17.76 -12.04 -1.41
C GLY A 4 16.48 -11.67 -2.16
N ASP A 5 15.48 -12.54 -2.12
CA ASP A 5 14.17 -12.28 -2.74
C ASP A 5 13.18 -11.61 -1.79
N THR A 6 13.52 -11.43 -0.52
CA THR A 6 12.64 -10.72 0.42
C THR A 6 12.81 -9.21 0.26
N VAL A 7 11.71 -8.52 -0.03
CA VAL A 7 11.62 -7.06 -0.07
C VAL A 7 10.82 -6.56 1.12
N GLN A 8 11.37 -5.56 1.82
CA GLN A 8 10.62 -4.71 2.73
C GLN A 8 10.46 -3.33 2.07
N LEU A 9 9.22 -3.00 1.68
CA LEU A 9 8.84 -1.76 1.03
C LEU A 9 8.16 -0.84 2.04
N THR A 10 8.75 0.34 2.27
CA THR A 10 8.12 1.40 3.06
C THR A 10 7.62 2.49 2.12
N ILE A 11 6.35 2.86 2.27
CA ILE A 11 5.68 3.90 1.48
C ILE A 11 5.30 5.02 2.44
N ALA A 12 5.87 6.21 2.22
CA ALA A 12 5.45 7.44 2.88
C ALA A 12 4.58 8.24 1.91
N TRP A 13 3.27 8.25 2.15
CA TRP A 13 2.29 8.86 1.26
C TRP A 13 1.84 10.22 1.80
N ARG A 14 1.80 11.25 0.93
CA ARG A 14 1.58 12.64 1.36
C ARG A 14 0.13 12.98 1.68
N SER A 15 -0.82 12.39 0.97
CA SER A 15 -2.25 12.68 1.13
C SER A 15 -3.11 11.51 0.67
N ALA A 16 -4.14 11.18 1.43
CA ALA A 16 -5.07 10.10 1.12
C ALA A 16 -6.44 10.61 0.63
N SER A 17 -7.18 9.74 -0.05
CA SER A 17 -8.58 9.96 -0.36
C SER A 17 -9.39 10.00 0.94
N GLY A 18 -10.24 11.02 1.10
CA GLY A 18 -11.17 11.13 2.24
C GLY A 18 -12.48 10.38 2.04
N GLY A 19 -12.69 9.80 0.85
CA GLY A 19 -13.91 9.10 0.51
C GLY A 19 -14.06 7.77 1.24
N SER A 20 -15.30 7.45 1.61
CA SER A 20 -15.71 6.10 2.01
C SER A 20 -15.35 5.12 0.90
N TRP A 21 -14.63 4.05 1.24
CA TRP A 21 -14.08 3.08 0.27
C TRP A 21 -13.21 3.68 -0.85
N GLY A 22 -12.75 4.92 -0.67
CA GLY A 22 -11.90 5.62 -1.63
C GLY A 22 -10.54 4.94 -1.79
N SER A 23 -9.85 5.23 -2.88
CA SER A 23 -8.57 4.58 -3.21
C SER A 23 -7.54 5.57 -3.70
N GLY A 24 -6.30 5.11 -3.82
CA GLY A 24 -5.22 5.85 -4.46
C GLY A 24 -4.13 4.93 -4.97
N SER A 25 -3.37 5.42 -5.94
CA SER A 25 -2.25 4.69 -6.56
C SER A 25 -0.93 5.22 -6.03
N PHE A 26 -0.04 4.30 -5.67
CA PHE A 26 1.37 4.60 -5.37
C PHE A 26 2.24 4.57 -6.64
N GLY A 27 1.66 4.16 -7.77
CA GLY A 27 2.35 4.00 -9.05
C GLY A 27 2.73 2.56 -9.34
N ILE A 28 3.76 2.38 -10.16
CA ILE A 28 4.25 1.08 -10.62
C ILE A 28 5.67 0.89 -10.09
N LEU A 29 5.90 -0.22 -9.39
CA LEU A 29 7.24 -0.60 -8.94
C LEU A 29 8.15 -0.95 -10.13
N PRO A 30 9.44 -0.55 -10.08
CA PRO A 30 10.43 -0.95 -11.08
C PRO A 30 10.56 -2.49 -11.15
N VAL A 31 10.89 -3.04 -12.32
CA VAL A 31 10.89 -4.50 -12.59
C VAL A 31 11.60 -5.32 -11.51
N GLY A 32 12.80 -4.93 -11.06
CA GLY A 32 13.54 -5.66 -10.02
C GLY A 32 13.00 -5.54 -8.59
N TRP A 33 11.86 -4.87 -8.39
CA TRP A 33 11.19 -4.70 -7.10
C TRP A 33 9.76 -5.24 -7.11
N ARG A 34 9.30 -5.80 -8.22
CA ARG A 34 7.94 -6.31 -8.33
C ARG A 34 7.80 -7.60 -7.53
N PRO A 35 6.62 -7.86 -6.95
CA PRO A 35 6.41 -9.10 -6.23
C PRO A 35 6.26 -10.27 -7.21
N LEU A 36 6.67 -11.46 -6.77
CA LEU A 36 6.52 -12.70 -7.54
C LEU A 36 5.05 -13.06 -7.82
N MET A 37 4.15 -12.66 -6.92
CA MET A 37 2.71 -12.88 -6.99
C MET A 37 1.97 -11.65 -6.46
N ASP A 38 0.66 -11.56 -6.70
CA ASP A 38 -0.15 -10.49 -6.12
C ASP A 38 -0.10 -10.52 -4.59
N VAL A 39 0.21 -9.37 -3.99
CA VAL A 39 0.31 -9.18 -2.54
C VAL A 39 -0.83 -8.31 -2.07
N THR A 40 -1.49 -8.75 -1.01
CA THR A 40 -2.46 -7.93 -0.27
C THR A 40 -2.00 -7.83 1.18
N ALA A 41 -1.76 -6.61 1.65
CA ALA A 41 -1.49 -6.34 3.06
C ALA A 41 -2.74 -5.69 3.67
N PRO A 42 -3.54 -6.43 4.44
CA PRO A 42 -4.78 -5.92 4.98
C PRO A 42 -4.51 -4.92 6.11
N TYR A 43 -5.44 -3.96 6.26
CA TYR A 43 -5.66 -3.22 7.50
C TYR A 43 -4.50 -2.36 8.03
N GLN A 44 -3.79 -1.69 7.12
CA GLN A 44 -2.65 -0.82 7.39
C GLN A 44 -3.05 0.63 7.66
N GLY A 45 -2.10 1.41 8.20
CA GLY A 45 -2.25 2.86 8.37
C GLY A 45 -3.27 3.27 9.42
N ARG A 46 -3.40 2.48 10.50
CA ARG A 46 -4.30 2.74 11.64
C ARG A 46 -3.87 4.03 12.34
N ASP A 47 -4.48 5.13 11.93
CA ASP A 47 -4.25 6.49 12.44
C ASP A 47 -5.40 6.98 13.33
N GLY A 48 -6.31 6.08 13.71
CA GLY A 48 -7.50 6.38 14.53
C GLY A 48 -8.74 6.81 13.72
N ALA A 49 -8.58 7.14 12.43
CA ALA A 49 -9.67 7.56 11.54
C ALA A 49 -9.79 6.68 10.29
N SER A 50 -8.69 6.08 9.84
CA SER A 50 -8.62 5.27 8.63
C SER A 50 -7.99 3.91 8.83
N GLN A 51 -8.44 2.98 8.00
CA GLN A 51 -7.86 1.66 7.84
C GLN A 51 -7.77 1.38 6.34
N ARG A 52 -6.62 0.90 5.86
CA ARG A 52 -6.35 0.80 4.42
C ARG A 52 -5.83 -0.58 4.05
N GLN A 53 -6.38 -1.16 2.99
CA GLN A 53 -5.79 -2.34 2.37
C GLN A 53 -4.77 -1.89 1.33
N ILE A 54 -3.58 -2.47 1.36
CA ILE A 54 -2.56 -2.26 0.33
C ILE A 54 -2.61 -3.42 -0.64
N SER A 55 -2.54 -3.13 -1.93
CA SER A 55 -2.41 -4.13 -3.00
C SER A 55 -1.19 -3.83 -3.85
N ILE A 56 -0.32 -4.82 -4.02
CA ILE A 56 0.84 -4.75 -4.92
C ILE A 56 0.71 -5.92 -5.89
N LYS A 57 0.47 -5.62 -7.15
CA LYS A 57 0.29 -6.61 -8.21
C LYS A 57 1.62 -7.12 -8.72
N SER A 58 1.66 -8.33 -9.26
CA SER A 58 2.87 -8.92 -9.86
C SER A 58 3.43 -8.08 -11.01
N ASN A 59 2.59 -7.30 -11.70
CA ASN A 59 3.02 -6.32 -12.71
C ASN A 59 3.65 -5.04 -12.11
N GLY A 60 3.76 -4.94 -10.78
CA GLY A 60 4.31 -3.81 -10.04
C GLY A 60 3.30 -2.74 -9.65
N THR A 61 2.04 -2.80 -10.10
CA THR A 61 1.03 -1.80 -9.73
C THR A 61 0.77 -1.83 -8.24
N ALA A 62 1.01 -0.73 -7.55
CA ALA A 62 0.83 -0.59 -6.12
C ALA A 62 -0.24 0.45 -5.81
N SER A 63 -1.19 0.10 -4.94
CA SER A 63 -2.32 0.96 -4.57
C SER A 63 -2.78 0.71 -3.14
N TYR A 64 -3.66 1.59 -2.67
CA TYR A 64 -4.43 1.37 -1.46
C TYR A 64 -5.92 1.59 -1.68
N GLN A 65 -6.71 1.01 -0.80
CA GLN A 65 -8.14 1.24 -0.67
C GLN A 65 -8.49 1.46 0.80
N ASN A 66 -9.25 2.50 1.10
CA ASN A 66 -9.85 2.74 2.41
C ASN A 66 -10.87 1.64 2.72
N MET A 67 -10.83 1.12 3.94
CA MET A 67 -11.70 0.06 4.45
C MET A 67 -12.56 0.63 5.57
N GLY A 68 -13.67 1.26 5.20
CA GLY A 68 -14.56 1.90 6.15
C GLY A 68 -15.41 3.02 5.58
N GLY A 69 -16.27 3.55 6.45
CA GLY A 69 -17.24 4.60 6.13
C GLY A 69 -16.64 6.01 6.04
N ALA A 70 -17.51 7.00 6.13
CA ALA A 70 -17.16 8.42 6.07
C ALA A 70 -16.15 8.84 7.16
N GLY A 71 -15.41 9.92 6.89
CA GLY A 71 -14.42 10.47 7.83
C GLY A 71 -13.02 9.87 7.71
N GLN A 72 -12.64 9.37 6.52
CA GLN A 72 -11.29 8.88 6.28
C GLN A 72 -10.26 10.02 6.35
N ASN A 73 -9.11 9.75 6.96
CA ASN A 73 -8.00 10.68 7.06
C ASN A 73 -7.42 10.99 5.66
N THR A 74 -7.34 12.27 5.34
CA THR A 74 -6.82 12.80 4.06
C THR A 74 -5.34 13.19 4.11
N GLY A 75 -4.75 13.23 5.30
CA GLY A 75 -3.37 13.59 5.55
C GLY A 75 -2.36 12.50 5.18
N GLY A 76 -1.10 12.79 5.48
CA GLY A 76 0.01 11.88 5.21
C GLY A 76 0.04 10.70 6.17
N TRP A 77 0.55 9.57 5.68
CA TRP A 77 0.66 8.33 6.44
C TRP A 77 1.81 7.47 5.89
N THR A 78 2.26 6.50 6.68
CA THR A 78 3.33 5.58 6.30
C THR A 78 2.89 4.14 6.52
N VAL A 79 3.31 3.25 5.63
CA VAL A 79 3.12 1.81 5.74
C VAL A 79 4.39 1.07 5.34
N THR A 80 4.62 -0.09 5.96
CA THR A 80 5.65 -1.02 5.54
C THR A 80 5.00 -2.36 5.19
N VAL A 81 5.33 -2.89 4.01
CA VAL A 81 4.86 -4.20 3.52
C VAL A 81 6.07 -5.06 3.18
N CYS A 82 6.01 -6.34 3.52
CA CYS A 82 7.03 -7.31 3.13
C CYS A 82 6.46 -8.28 2.09
N TYR A 83 7.24 -8.61 1.06
CA TYR A 83 6.87 -9.58 0.03
C TYR A 83 8.10 -10.24 -0.60
N LEU A 84 7.86 -11.32 -1.33
CA LEU A 84 8.88 -11.96 -2.16
C LEU A 84 8.90 -11.32 -3.55
N ALA A 85 10.05 -10.84 -4.00
CA ALA A 85 10.29 -10.33 -5.34
C ALA A 85 10.37 -11.47 -6.36
N GLY A 86 9.96 -11.19 -7.60
CA GLY A 86 10.05 -12.11 -8.75
C GLY A 86 10.63 -11.43 -9.98
#